data_AF-A0A7W3ZZ14-F1
#
_entry.id   AF-A0A7W3ZZ14-F1
#
_cell.length_a   1.000
_cell.length_b   1.000
_cell.length_c   1.000
_cell.angle_alpha   90.00
_cell.angle_beta   90.00
_cell.angle_gamma   90.00
#
_symmetry.space_group_name_H-M   'P 1'
#
loop_
_entity.id
_entity.type
_entity.pdbx_description
1 polymer ?
#
loop_
_entity_poly.entity_id
_entity_poly.type
_entity_poly.pdbx_seq_one_letter_code
_entity_poly.pdbx_strand_id
1 'polypeptide(L)'
;MSIKQEWQRKWREALGESTDSMPDIRDDYALQFDIWNIGDEKLKECFSIFPNGDRLLKRVNEVRKTHPQTTEIDDEKLLNKLDQLNEDIESVLRDFGDEELIELNGEKFTAKKRSVYRGNESQRHEILKNSDSSTVHLDDELCEIIEKHCGKEGYEAFFFLSEPLYQLSGCYYTVSHWIAWAMVEAEYEADPYQAAFDLYKIKAQARWSNDEQFIYIVS
;
A
#
# COMPACT_ATOMS: atom_id res chain seq x y z
N MET A 1 10.35 -23.90 14.21
CA MET A 1 10.18 -22.44 14.26
C MET A 1 9.48 -22.05 12.96
N SER A 2 8.43 -21.24 13.00
CA SER A 2 7.80 -20.80 11.75
C SER A 2 8.72 -19.83 11.01
N ILE A 3 8.56 -19.70 9.68
CA ILE A 3 9.34 -18.75 8.88
C ILE A 3 9.18 -17.31 9.41
N LYS A 4 7.98 -16.94 9.86
CA LYS A 4 7.69 -15.67 10.53
C LYS A 4 8.49 -15.45 11.82
N GLN A 5 8.66 -16.49 12.64
CA GLN A 5 9.48 -16.40 13.86
C GLN A 5 10.97 -16.24 13.53
N GLU A 6 11.44 -16.83 12.44
CA GLU A 6 12.82 -16.65 11.96
C GLU A 6 13.06 -15.22 11.47
N TRP A 7 12.13 -14.67 10.70
CA TRP A 7 12.18 -13.28 10.27
C TRP A 7 12.09 -12.30 11.44
N GLN A 8 11.16 -12.53 12.37
CA GLN A 8 11.03 -11.71 13.58
C GLN A 8 12.34 -11.68 14.36
N ARG A 9 12.97 -12.85 14.57
CA ARG A 9 14.26 -12.95 15.23
C ARG A 9 15.33 -12.11 14.53
N LYS A 10 15.48 -12.26 13.20
CA LYS A 10 16.47 -11.50 12.42
C LYS A 10 16.25 -9.98 12.54
N TRP A 11 15.00 -9.54 12.48
CA TRP A 11 14.66 -8.12 12.61
C TRP A 11 14.96 -7.59 14.03
N ARG A 12 14.67 -8.38 15.08
CA ARG A 12 15.05 -8.05 16.46
C ARG A 12 16.57 -8.00 16.66
N GLU A 13 17.31 -8.96 16.11
CA GLU A 13 18.78 -8.96 16.14
C GLU A 13 19.36 -7.70 15.49
N ALA A 14 18.81 -7.28 14.33
CA ALA A 14 19.20 -6.06 13.67
C ALA A 14 18.96 -4.81 14.55
N LEU A 15 17.84 -4.78 15.28
CA LEU A 15 17.51 -3.75 16.27
C LEU A 15 18.36 -3.81 17.55
N GLY A 16 19.04 -4.92 17.82
CA GLY A 16 19.70 -5.16 19.11
C GLY A 16 18.73 -5.54 20.22
N GLU A 17 17.52 -5.96 19.87
CA GLU A 17 16.47 -6.40 20.77
C GLU A 17 16.69 -7.85 21.23
N SER A 18 16.22 -8.19 22.44
CA SER A 18 16.34 -9.58 22.94
C SER A 18 15.50 -10.55 22.11
N THR A 19 16.06 -11.72 21.83
CA THR A 19 15.42 -12.83 21.11
C THR A 19 15.08 -14.03 22.01
N ASP A 20 15.38 -13.94 23.30
CA ASP A 20 15.16 -15.05 24.27
C ASP A 20 13.66 -15.28 24.53
N SER A 21 12.87 -14.20 24.47
CA SER A 21 11.41 -14.21 24.55
C SER A 21 10.87 -13.14 23.61
N MET A 22 10.38 -13.55 22.44
CA MET A 22 9.79 -12.65 21.45
C MET A 22 8.28 -12.55 21.66
N PRO A 23 7.69 -11.34 21.58
CA PRO A 23 6.24 -11.17 21.65
C PRO A 23 5.55 -11.79 20.42
N ASP A 24 4.21 -11.85 20.43
CA ASP A 24 3.48 -12.07 19.18
C ASP A 24 3.83 -10.96 18.19
N ILE A 25 3.96 -11.30 16.91
CA ILE A 25 4.34 -10.34 15.87
C ILE A 25 3.38 -9.13 15.81
N ARG A 26 2.10 -9.34 16.11
CA ARG A 26 1.08 -8.27 16.13
C ARG A 26 1.29 -7.28 17.28
N ASP A 27 2.03 -7.69 18.31
CA ASP A 27 2.34 -6.88 19.48
C ASP A 27 3.83 -6.48 19.53
N ASP A 28 4.61 -6.82 18.49
CA ASP A 28 6.04 -6.50 18.43
C ASP A 28 6.28 -5.05 17.98
N TYR A 29 6.04 -4.11 18.89
CA TYR A 29 6.14 -2.68 18.63
C TYR A 29 7.53 -2.24 18.13
N ALA A 30 8.60 -2.96 18.49
CA ALA A 30 9.94 -2.66 17.98
C ALA A 30 10.02 -2.87 16.45
N LEU A 31 9.34 -3.90 15.94
CA LEU A 31 9.27 -4.17 14.51
C LEU A 31 8.28 -3.26 13.79
N GLN A 32 7.26 -2.78 14.50
CA GLN A 32 6.26 -1.88 13.92
C GLN A 32 6.78 -0.45 13.78
N PHE A 33 7.54 0.04 14.77
CA PHE A 33 7.94 1.44 14.87
C PHE A 33 9.45 1.67 14.79
N ASP A 34 10.26 0.88 15.49
CA ASP A 34 11.69 1.18 15.65
C ASP A 34 12.54 0.69 14.47
N ILE A 35 12.07 -0.32 13.74
CA ILE A 35 12.77 -0.89 12.58
C ILE A 35 13.16 0.17 11.53
N TRP A 36 12.39 1.24 11.39
CA TRP A 36 12.62 2.29 10.40
C TRP A 36 13.79 3.22 10.72
N ASN A 37 14.27 3.17 11.96
CA ASN A 37 15.34 4.00 12.49
C ASN A 37 16.70 3.29 12.52
N ILE A 38 16.78 2.03 12.09
CA ILE A 38 18.06 1.32 11.97
C ILE A 38 18.84 1.80 10.75
N GLY A 39 20.15 1.58 10.76
CA GLY A 39 21.02 1.94 9.64
C GLY A 39 20.66 1.19 8.35
N ASP A 40 20.87 1.84 7.20
CA ASP A 40 20.46 1.33 5.88
C ASP A 40 21.04 -0.07 5.56
N GLU A 41 22.25 -0.39 6.02
CA GLU A 41 22.87 -1.71 5.85
C GLU A 41 22.06 -2.80 6.58
N LYS A 42 21.67 -2.54 7.83
CA LYS A 42 20.85 -3.47 8.62
C LYS A 42 19.44 -3.60 8.05
N LEU A 43 18.85 -2.49 7.60
CA LEU A 43 17.55 -2.52 6.94
C LEU A 43 17.61 -3.34 5.65
N LYS A 44 18.71 -3.25 4.89
CA LYS A 44 18.92 -4.10 3.72
C LYS A 44 18.99 -5.58 4.08
N GLU A 45 19.71 -5.96 5.13
CA GLU A 45 19.74 -7.34 5.62
C GLU A 45 18.34 -7.82 6.02
N CYS A 46 17.58 -7.00 6.73
CA CYS A 46 16.19 -7.29 7.12
C CYS A 46 15.29 -7.59 5.91
N PHE A 47 15.43 -6.82 4.82
CA PHE A 47 14.61 -7.01 3.62
C PHE A 47 15.11 -8.12 2.69
N SER A 48 16.39 -8.50 2.76
CA SER A 48 17.00 -9.53 1.90
C SER A 48 16.38 -10.93 2.02
N ILE A 49 15.58 -11.16 3.06
CA ILE A 49 14.94 -12.44 3.37
C ILE A 49 13.56 -12.60 2.71
N PHE A 50 13.02 -11.57 2.08
CA PHE A 50 11.71 -11.61 1.43
C PHE A 50 11.84 -11.77 -0.08
N PRO A 51 10.81 -12.34 -0.74
CA PRO A 51 10.70 -12.30 -2.20
C PRO A 51 10.84 -10.87 -2.71
N ASN A 52 11.73 -10.67 -3.67
CA ASN A 52 12.00 -9.35 -4.26
C ASN A 52 12.34 -8.26 -3.21
N GLY A 53 13.03 -8.66 -2.13
CA GLY A 53 13.41 -7.80 -1.01
C GLY A 53 14.09 -6.48 -1.37
N ASP A 54 14.96 -6.47 -2.39
CA ASP A 54 15.60 -5.23 -2.89
C ASP A 54 14.58 -4.23 -3.47
N ARG A 55 13.53 -4.72 -4.15
CA ARG A 55 12.46 -3.88 -4.71
C ARG A 55 11.55 -3.34 -3.61
N LEU A 56 11.19 -4.20 -2.63
CA LEU A 56 10.48 -3.78 -1.42
C LEU A 56 11.23 -2.66 -0.70
N LEU A 57 12.52 -2.86 -0.44
CA LEU A 57 13.37 -1.88 0.23
C LEU A 57 13.48 -0.56 -0.55
N LYS A 58 13.49 -0.61 -1.88
CA LYS A 58 13.46 0.59 -2.72
C LYS A 58 12.19 1.42 -2.45
N ARG A 59 11.01 0.79 -2.45
CA ARG A 59 9.74 1.48 -2.16
C ARG A 59 9.66 1.97 -0.71
N VAL A 60 10.11 1.17 0.25
CA VAL A 60 10.27 1.58 1.67
C VAL A 60 11.10 2.86 1.79
N ASN A 61 12.25 2.90 1.13
CA ASN A 61 13.11 4.07 1.17
C ASN A 61 12.50 5.29 0.45
N GLU A 62 11.67 5.09 -0.56
CA GLU A 62 10.90 6.18 -1.18
C GLU A 62 9.87 6.74 -0.20
N VAL A 63 9.14 5.89 0.53
CA VAL A 63 8.20 6.35 1.58
C VAL A 63 8.93 7.07 2.70
N ARG A 64 10.04 6.52 3.24
CA ARG A 64 10.86 7.16 4.29
C ARG A 64 11.35 8.57 3.91
N LYS A 65 11.58 8.82 2.61
CA LYS A 65 12.02 10.13 2.09
C LYS A 65 10.87 11.04 1.70
N THR A 66 9.68 10.49 1.52
CA THR A 66 8.49 11.23 1.10
C THR A 66 7.91 11.97 2.28
N HIS A 67 7.80 13.29 2.14
CA HIS A 67 7.12 14.15 3.10
C HIS A 67 5.93 14.77 2.38
N PRO A 68 4.71 14.22 2.49
CA PRO A 68 3.55 14.73 1.76
C PRO A 68 3.35 16.23 1.95
N GLN A 69 3.30 16.98 0.85
CA GLN A 69 3.14 18.44 0.86
C GLN A 69 1.90 18.86 0.12
N THR A 70 1.24 19.91 0.62
CA THR A 70 0.21 20.60 -0.16
C THR A 70 0.85 21.15 -1.43
N THR A 71 0.24 20.85 -2.58
CA THR A 71 0.74 21.27 -3.88
C THR A 71 -0.39 21.93 -4.65
N GLU A 72 -0.11 23.05 -5.31
CA GLU A 72 -1.04 23.66 -6.26
C GLU A 72 -1.10 22.77 -7.51
N ILE A 73 -2.26 22.16 -7.72
CA ILE A 73 -2.54 21.25 -8.83
C ILE A 73 -3.98 21.50 -9.25
N ASP A 74 -4.23 21.59 -10.55
CA ASP A 74 -5.57 21.76 -11.08
C ASP A 74 -6.40 20.48 -10.97
N ASP A 75 -7.73 20.64 -11.03
CA ASP A 75 -8.67 19.52 -10.87
C ASP A 75 -8.56 18.51 -12.02
N GLU A 76 -8.22 18.95 -13.23
CA GLU A 76 -8.08 18.08 -14.41
C GLU A 76 -6.93 17.09 -14.22
N LYS A 77 -5.76 17.54 -13.76
CA LYS A 77 -4.62 16.64 -13.47
C LYS A 77 -4.93 15.66 -12.36
N LEU A 78 -5.68 16.07 -11.34
CA LEU A 78 -6.13 15.17 -10.29
C LEU A 78 -7.04 14.09 -10.89
N LEU A 79 -8.06 14.49 -11.64
CA LEU A 79 -8.99 13.55 -12.28
C LEU A 79 -8.28 12.61 -13.27
N ASN A 80 -7.27 13.08 -14.01
CA ASN A 80 -6.45 12.21 -14.86
C ASN A 80 -5.67 11.17 -14.05
N LYS A 81 -5.19 11.50 -12.83
CA LYS A 81 -4.58 10.50 -11.94
C LYS A 81 -5.57 9.46 -11.45
N LEU A 82 -6.83 9.86 -11.22
CA LEU A 82 -7.90 8.91 -10.89
C LEU A 82 -8.22 8.00 -12.07
N ASP A 83 -8.23 8.51 -13.30
CA ASP A 83 -8.42 7.68 -14.49
C ASP A 83 -7.28 6.68 -14.66
N GLN A 84 -6.03 7.14 -14.57
CA GLN A 84 -4.86 6.26 -14.63
C GLN A 84 -4.92 5.18 -13.55
N LEU A 85 -5.27 5.54 -12.31
CA LEU A 85 -5.43 4.59 -11.22
C LEU A 85 -6.45 3.49 -11.58
N ASN A 86 -7.61 3.87 -12.11
CA ASN A 86 -8.66 2.92 -12.47
C ASN A 86 -8.23 2.03 -13.64
N GLU A 87 -7.58 2.59 -14.66
CA GLU A 87 -7.06 1.85 -15.81
C GLU A 87 -5.99 0.83 -15.39
N ASP A 88 -5.05 1.21 -14.52
CA ASP A 88 -3.98 0.33 -14.04
C ASP A 88 -4.55 -0.82 -13.18
N ILE A 89 -5.53 -0.52 -12.30
CA ILE A 89 -6.24 -1.54 -11.52
C ILE A 89 -6.97 -2.50 -12.46
N GLU A 90 -7.73 -1.98 -13.43
CA GLU A 90 -8.48 -2.81 -14.37
C GLU A 90 -7.55 -3.71 -15.19
N SER A 91 -6.39 -3.20 -15.62
CA SER A 91 -5.38 -4.00 -16.34
C SER A 91 -4.93 -5.19 -15.49
N VAL A 92 -4.56 -4.96 -14.22
CA VAL A 92 -4.12 -6.04 -13.32
C VAL A 92 -5.23 -7.04 -13.05
N LEU A 93 -6.46 -6.56 -12.82
CA LEU A 93 -7.61 -7.43 -12.56
C LEU A 93 -8.02 -8.24 -13.79
N ARG A 94 -7.83 -7.73 -15.01
CA ARG A 94 -8.04 -8.52 -16.23
C ARG A 94 -7.00 -9.64 -16.41
N ASP A 95 -5.77 -9.41 -15.95
CA ASP A 95 -4.68 -10.40 -16.03
C ASP A 95 -4.74 -11.44 -14.91
N PHE A 96 -5.30 -11.09 -13.74
CA PHE A 96 -5.34 -11.95 -12.55
C PHE A 96 -6.73 -12.47 -12.19
N GLY A 97 -7.72 -11.57 -12.17
CA GLY A 97 -9.03 -11.75 -11.55
C GLY A 97 -9.98 -12.63 -12.35
N ASP A 98 -11.01 -13.11 -11.68
CA ASP A 98 -12.15 -13.77 -12.31
C ASP A 98 -13.22 -12.78 -12.77
N GLU A 99 -14.24 -13.29 -13.45
CA GLU A 99 -15.33 -12.47 -13.99
C GLU A 99 -16.07 -11.70 -12.89
N GLU A 100 -16.29 -12.32 -11.72
CA GLU A 100 -16.98 -11.70 -10.59
C GLU A 100 -16.19 -10.51 -10.02
N LEU A 101 -14.88 -10.66 -9.82
CA LEU A 101 -14.01 -9.59 -9.33
C LEU A 101 -13.91 -8.43 -10.33
N ILE A 102 -13.81 -8.73 -11.63
CA ILE A 102 -13.77 -7.72 -12.68
C ILE A 102 -15.09 -6.94 -12.72
N GLU A 103 -16.23 -7.63 -12.63
CA GLU A 103 -17.56 -7.00 -12.56
C GLU A 103 -17.71 -6.13 -11.31
N LEU A 104 -17.28 -6.63 -10.15
CA LEU A 104 -17.31 -5.92 -8.88
C LEU A 104 -16.46 -4.64 -8.93
N ASN A 105 -15.24 -4.69 -9.49
CA ASN A 105 -14.45 -3.50 -9.77
C ASN A 105 -15.12 -2.57 -10.80
N GLY A 106 -15.81 -3.15 -11.77
CA GLY A 106 -16.60 -2.49 -12.79
C GLY A 106 -17.71 -1.59 -12.23
N GLU A 107 -18.23 -1.87 -11.03
CA GLU A 107 -19.21 -1.01 -10.34
C GLU A 107 -18.70 0.42 -10.20
N LYS A 108 -17.38 0.60 -10.08
CA LYS A 108 -16.71 1.92 -10.05
C LYS A 108 -16.94 2.75 -11.31
N PHE A 109 -17.36 2.17 -12.43
CA PHE A 109 -17.64 2.95 -13.64
C PHE A 109 -19.12 3.35 -13.75
N THR A 110 -19.96 2.94 -12.79
CA THR A 110 -21.39 3.29 -12.75
C THR A 110 -21.67 4.64 -12.08
N ALA A 111 -20.67 5.28 -11.47
CA ALA A 111 -20.86 6.56 -10.78
C ALA A 111 -21.22 7.62 -11.78
N LYS A 112 -22.14 8.47 -11.36
CA LYS A 112 -22.68 9.53 -12.21
C LYS A 112 -21.81 10.78 -12.18
N LYS A 113 -20.92 10.88 -11.19
CA LYS A 113 -20.16 12.10 -10.91
C LYS A 113 -18.69 11.81 -10.66
N ARG A 114 -17.86 12.75 -11.10
CA ARG A 114 -16.42 12.83 -10.81
C ARG A 114 -16.13 14.19 -10.20
N SER A 115 -15.47 14.23 -9.05
CA SER A 115 -15.22 15.49 -8.33
C SER A 115 -13.84 15.57 -7.70
N VAL A 116 -13.43 16.81 -7.43
CA VAL A 116 -12.30 17.12 -6.55
C VAL A 116 -12.83 17.90 -5.35
N TYR A 117 -12.56 17.37 -4.16
CA TYR A 117 -12.84 18.01 -2.89
C TYR A 117 -11.55 18.54 -2.29
N ARG A 118 -11.53 19.85 -1.98
CA ARG A 118 -10.38 20.52 -1.34
C ARG A 118 -10.78 20.93 0.06
N GLY A 119 -9.98 20.56 1.05
CA GLY A 119 -10.29 20.83 2.45
C GLY A 119 -9.10 20.65 3.36
N ASN A 120 -9.33 20.71 4.66
CA ASN A 120 -8.29 20.48 5.68
C ASN A 120 -8.46 19.14 6.39
N GLU A 121 -7.44 18.70 7.13
CA GLU A 121 -7.44 17.41 7.84
C GLU A 121 -8.67 17.19 8.74
N SER A 122 -9.24 18.24 9.34
CA SER A 122 -10.43 18.09 10.19
C SER A 122 -11.69 17.74 9.39
N GLN A 123 -11.77 18.13 8.12
CA GLN A 123 -12.88 17.82 7.22
C GLN A 123 -12.72 16.45 6.53
N ARG A 124 -11.48 15.92 6.49
CA ARG A 124 -11.16 14.66 5.84
C ARG A 124 -12.07 13.54 6.31
N HIS A 125 -12.25 13.37 7.62
CA HIS A 125 -13.06 12.28 8.16
C HIS A 125 -14.51 12.30 7.65
N GLU A 126 -15.17 13.47 7.69
CA GLU A 126 -16.56 13.63 7.25
C GLU A 126 -16.74 13.33 5.77
N ILE A 127 -15.82 13.83 4.92
CA ILE A 127 -15.90 13.62 3.46
C ILE A 127 -15.65 12.16 3.10
N LEU A 128 -14.78 11.46 3.82
CA LEU A 128 -14.40 10.09 3.51
C LEU A 128 -15.31 9.03 4.12
N LYS A 129 -16.13 9.38 5.11
CA LYS A 129 -16.84 8.45 6.00
C LYS A 129 -17.66 7.36 5.29
N ASN A 130 -18.29 7.70 4.17
CA ASN A 130 -19.16 6.80 3.40
C ASN A 130 -18.59 6.49 2.02
N SER A 131 -17.26 6.47 1.91
CA SER A 131 -16.55 6.15 0.68
C SER A 131 -15.54 5.06 0.94
N ASP A 132 -15.18 4.33 -0.09
CA ASP A 132 -14.11 3.33 -0.08
C ASP A 132 -12.87 3.86 -0.79
N SER A 133 -11.74 3.19 -0.56
CA SER A 133 -10.56 3.43 -1.40
C SER A 133 -10.87 3.03 -2.84
N SER A 134 -10.38 3.80 -3.81
CA SER A 134 -10.45 3.36 -5.22
C SER A 134 -9.73 2.03 -5.47
N THR A 135 -8.83 1.61 -4.57
CA THR A 135 -8.10 0.33 -4.63
C THR A 135 -8.81 -0.84 -3.94
N VAL A 136 -9.95 -0.64 -3.28
CA VAL A 136 -10.51 -1.60 -2.29
C VAL A 136 -10.61 -3.06 -2.80
N HIS A 137 -11.20 -3.30 -3.98
CA HIS A 137 -11.33 -4.66 -4.51
C HIS A 137 -9.99 -5.30 -4.91
N LEU A 138 -9.00 -4.50 -5.30
CA LEU A 138 -7.65 -5.02 -5.54
C LEU A 138 -6.92 -5.30 -4.22
N ASP A 139 -7.16 -4.45 -3.20
CA ASP A 139 -6.56 -4.60 -1.88
C ASP A 139 -6.93 -5.93 -1.23
N ASP A 140 -8.19 -6.36 -1.41
CA ASP A 140 -8.69 -7.64 -0.90
C ASP A 140 -8.00 -8.85 -1.57
N GLU A 141 -7.54 -8.69 -2.81
CA GLU A 141 -6.94 -9.74 -3.64
C GLU A 141 -5.41 -9.71 -3.66
N LEU A 142 -4.80 -8.65 -3.12
CA LEU A 142 -3.35 -8.45 -3.16
C LEU A 142 -2.59 -9.64 -2.55
N CYS A 143 -3.10 -10.22 -1.47
CA CYS A 143 -2.50 -11.37 -0.83
C CYS A 143 -2.48 -12.61 -1.75
N GLU A 144 -3.59 -12.87 -2.47
CA GLU A 144 -3.72 -13.97 -3.42
C GLU A 144 -2.83 -13.75 -4.65
N ILE A 145 -2.72 -12.50 -5.13
CA ILE A 145 -1.77 -12.13 -6.20
C ILE A 145 -0.33 -12.46 -5.79
N ILE A 146 0.05 -12.05 -4.57
CA ILE A 146 1.39 -12.31 -4.04
C ILE A 146 1.62 -13.82 -3.87
N GLU A 147 0.65 -14.56 -3.32
CA GLU A 147 0.77 -16.01 -3.17
C GLU A 147 0.91 -16.73 -4.51
N LYS A 148 0.14 -16.33 -5.54
CA LYS A 148 0.21 -16.91 -6.88
C LYS A 148 1.62 -16.85 -7.48
N HIS A 149 2.32 -15.73 -7.30
CA HIS A 149 3.61 -15.48 -7.96
C HIS A 149 4.82 -15.76 -7.07
N CYS A 150 4.70 -15.56 -5.77
CA CYS A 150 5.78 -15.76 -4.79
C CYS A 150 5.58 -17.00 -3.89
N GLY A 151 4.50 -17.75 -4.10
CA GLY A 151 4.15 -18.91 -3.31
C GLY A 151 3.84 -18.59 -1.85
N LYS A 152 3.85 -19.63 -1.02
CA LYS A 152 3.61 -19.53 0.42
C LYS A 152 4.57 -18.56 1.13
N GLU A 153 5.80 -18.43 0.64
CA GLU A 153 6.75 -17.47 1.21
C GLU A 153 6.29 -16.03 1.02
N GLY A 154 5.79 -15.68 -0.18
CA GLY A 154 5.16 -14.38 -0.43
C GLY A 154 3.93 -14.12 0.44
N TYR A 155 3.05 -15.12 0.57
CA TYR A 155 1.89 -15.05 1.47
C TYR A 155 2.32 -14.72 2.91
N GLU A 156 3.27 -15.47 3.45
CA GLU A 156 3.76 -15.24 4.81
C GLU A 156 4.45 -13.87 4.94
N ALA A 157 5.17 -13.42 3.91
CA ALA A 157 5.84 -12.12 3.87
C ALA A 157 4.82 -10.97 3.90
N PHE A 158 3.73 -11.05 3.13
CA PHE A 158 2.65 -10.07 3.14
C PHE A 158 2.11 -9.85 4.55
N PHE A 159 1.76 -10.92 5.27
CA PHE A 159 1.26 -10.83 6.65
C PHE A 159 2.33 -10.45 7.67
N PHE A 160 3.59 -10.80 7.44
CA PHE A 160 4.68 -10.37 8.32
C PHE A 160 4.89 -8.85 8.23
N LEU A 161 4.83 -8.32 7.02
CA LEU A 161 5.11 -6.92 6.70
C LEU A 161 3.90 -5.99 6.86
N SER A 162 2.67 -6.53 6.96
CA SER A 162 1.44 -5.72 6.92
C SER A 162 1.42 -4.59 7.95
N GLU A 163 1.66 -4.90 9.22
CA GLU A 163 1.62 -3.90 10.29
C GLU A 163 2.82 -2.95 10.25
N PRO A 164 4.09 -3.42 10.13
CA PRO A 164 5.22 -2.52 9.95
C PRO A 164 5.04 -1.54 8.79
N LEU A 165 4.63 -2.03 7.61
CA LEU A 165 4.45 -1.18 6.43
C LEU A 165 3.29 -0.20 6.60
N TYR A 166 2.21 -0.59 7.26
CA TYR A 166 1.09 0.29 7.57
C TYR A 166 1.53 1.45 8.48
N GLN A 167 2.32 1.16 9.52
CA GLN A 167 2.86 2.18 10.42
C GLN A 167 3.84 3.11 9.71
N LEU A 168 4.77 2.56 8.91
CA LEU A 168 5.68 3.36 8.07
C LEU A 168 4.91 4.32 7.15
N SER A 169 3.79 3.84 6.61
CA SER A 169 2.96 4.57 5.65
C SER A 169 2.11 5.67 6.29
N GLY A 170 2.19 5.88 7.61
CA GLY A 170 1.37 6.85 8.32
C GLY A 170 -0.10 6.44 8.38
N CYS A 171 -0.38 5.15 8.51
CA CYS A 171 -1.72 4.55 8.55
C CYS A 171 -2.51 4.65 7.22
N TYR A 172 -1.82 4.62 6.08
CA TYR A 172 -2.43 4.58 4.74
C TYR A 172 -2.23 3.21 4.09
N TYR A 173 -3.28 2.38 4.07
CA TYR A 173 -3.25 1.04 3.46
C TYR A 173 -2.77 1.05 2.02
N THR A 174 -3.23 2.01 1.21
CA THR A 174 -2.84 2.10 -0.21
C THR A 174 -1.34 2.31 -0.40
N VAL A 175 -0.67 3.01 0.53
CA VAL A 175 0.79 3.22 0.47
C VAL A 175 1.53 1.97 0.95
N SER A 176 1.03 1.28 1.99
CA SER A 176 1.62 0.00 2.40
C SER A 176 1.45 -1.08 1.31
N HIS A 177 0.33 -1.07 0.60
CA HIS A 177 0.06 -1.97 -0.52
C HIS A 177 0.89 -1.61 -1.75
N TRP A 178 1.13 -0.32 -2.01
CA TRP A 178 2.12 0.10 -3.00
C TRP A 178 3.50 -0.48 -2.68
N ILE A 179 3.93 -0.49 -1.41
CA ILE A 179 5.20 -1.15 -1.05
C ILE A 179 5.11 -2.66 -1.32
N ALA A 180 4.08 -3.34 -0.80
CA ALA A 180 3.90 -4.79 -0.94
C ALA A 180 3.84 -5.25 -2.41
N TRP A 181 3.27 -4.43 -3.30
CA TRP A 181 3.22 -4.68 -4.74
C TRP A 181 4.60 -4.88 -5.37
N ALA A 182 5.67 -4.34 -4.78
CA ALA A 182 7.04 -4.59 -5.23
C ALA A 182 7.43 -6.08 -5.25
N MET A 183 6.72 -6.93 -4.51
CA MET A 183 6.91 -8.38 -4.56
C MET A 183 6.52 -8.98 -5.90
N VAL A 184 5.59 -8.36 -6.64
CA VAL A 184 5.01 -8.91 -7.87
C VAL A 184 5.05 -7.93 -9.05
N GLU A 185 5.61 -6.73 -8.87
CA GLU A 185 5.62 -5.67 -9.90
C GLU A 185 6.24 -6.10 -11.25
N ALA A 186 7.06 -7.16 -11.29
CA ALA A 186 7.67 -7.65 -12.52
C ALA A 186 6.73 -8.54 -13.36
N GLU A 187 5.63 -9.01 -12.77
CA GLU A 187 4.66 -9.91 -13.41
C GLU A 187 3.54 -9.15 -14.15
N TYR A 188 3.52 -7.83 -14.04
CA TYR A 188 2.49 -6.96 -14.58
C TYR A 188 3.10 -5.77 -15.32
N GLU A 189 2.47 -5.34 -16.41
CA GLU A 189 2.89 -4.17 -17.18
C GLU A 189 2.54 -2.85 -16.47
N ALA A 190 1.55 -2.87 -15.59
CA ALA A 190 1.06 -1.72 -14.84
C ALA A 190 1.36 -1.83 -13.33
N ASP A 191 1.57 -0.69 -12.68
CA ASP A 191 1.55 -0.59 -11.22
C ASP A 191 0.23 0.03 -10.77
N PRO A 192 -0.72 -0.77 -10.26
CA PRO A 192 -2.06 -0.33 -9.92
C PRO A 192 -2.10 0.58 -8.69
N TYR A 193 -0.97 0.79 -8.01
CA TYR A 193 -0.86 1.63 -6.84
C TYR A 193 -0.05 2.92 -7.10
N GLN A 194 0.66 3.03 -8.22
CA GLN A 194 1.57 4.15 -8.48
C GLN A 194 0.84 5.49 -8.50
N ALA A 195 -0.30 5.58 -9.18
CA ALA A 195 -1.10 6.80 -9.22
C ALA A 195 -1.61 7.20 -7.82
N ALA A 196 -1.97 6.23 -6.99
CA ALA A 196 -2.39 6.48 -5.61
C ALA A 196 -1.24 6.95 -4.72
N PHE A 197 -0.04 6.40 -4.90
CA PHE A 197 1.16 6.87 -4.20
C PHE A 197 1.56 8.28 -4.64
N ASP A 198 1.41 8.62 -5.92
CA ASP A 198 1.61 9.98 -6.40
C ASP A 198 0.62 10.98 -5.81
N LEU A 199 -0.65 10.58 -5.64
CA LEU A 199 -1.66 11.39 -4.94
C LEU A 199 -1.27 11.57 -3.46
N TYR A 200 -0.79 10.52 -2.80
CA TYR A 200 -0.31 10.58 -1.42
C TYR A 200 0.80 11.64 -1.24
N LYS A 201 1.77 11.72 -2.17
CA LYS A 201 2.86 12.73 -2.13
C LYS A 201 2.34 14.17 -2.06
N ILE A 202 1.16 14.44 -2.60
CA ILE A 202 0.53 15.77 -2.63
C ILE A 202 -0.63 15.92 -1.62
N LYS A 203 -0.69 15.04 -0.61
CA LYS A 203 -1.80 14.94 0.36
C LYS A 203 -3.18 14.77 -0.28
N ALA A 204 -3.23 14.08 -1.41
CA ALA A 204 -4.46 13.70 -2.08
C ALA A 204 -4.73 12.20 -1.93
N GLN A 205 -5.99 11.81 -2.05
CA GLN A 205 -6.41 10.41 -2.07
C GLN A 205 -7.65 10.22 -2.94
N ALA A 206 -7.63 9.15 -3.73
CA ALA A 206 -8.74 8.73 -4.57
C ALA A 206 -9.73 7.87 -3.78
N ARG A 207 -11.03 8.11 -4.02
CA ARG A 207 -12.14 7.44 -3.33
C ARG A 207 -13.28 7.16 -4.27
N TRP A 208 -14.11 6.22 -3.84
CA TRP A 208 -15.30 5.78 -4.54
C TRP A 208 -16.51 5.69 -3.60
N SER A 209 -17.68 5.95 -4.14
CA SER A 209 -18.99 5.62 -3.58
C SER A 209 -19.97 5.34 -4.73
N ASN A 210 -21.12 4.72 -4.45
CA ASN A 210 -22.09 4.32 -5.49
C ASN A 210 -22.49 5.43 -6.48
N ASP A 211 -22.47 6.71 -6.06
CA ASP A 211 -22.86 7.83 -6.91
C ASP A 211 -21.68 8.64 -7.46
N GLU A 212 -20.47 8.48 -6.92
CA GLU A 212 -19.35 9.39 -7.18
C GLU A 212 -17.97 8.76 -7.04
N GLN A 213 -17.11 9.02 -8.03
CA GLN A 213 -15.66 8.95 -7.83
C GLN A 213 -15.13 10.33 -7.46
N PHE A 214 -14.20 10.40 -6.52
CA PHE A 214 -13.62 11.69 -6.20
C PHE A 214 -12.19 11.58 -5.71
N ILE A 215 -11.50 12.72 -5.82
CA ILE A 215 -10.25 12.95 -5.11
C ILE A 215 -10.52 13.93 -3.98
N TYR A 216 -10.05 13.58 -2.80
CA TYR A 216 -9.92 14.52 -1.70
C TYR A 216 -8.47 14.96 -1.59
N ILE A 217 -8.21 16.26 -1.55
CA ILE A 217 -6.87 16.84 -1.37
C ILE A 217 -6.86 17.81 -0.19
N VAL A 218 -5.83 17.68 0.64
CA VAL A 218 -5.61 18.58 1.77
C VAL A 218 -4.87 19.84 1.31
N SER A 219 -5.54 20.98 1.46
CA SER A 219 -5.07 22.32 1.10
C SER A 219 -4.95 23.22 2.32
#